data_AF-A0A519CQJ9-F1
#
_entry.id   AF-A0A519CQJ9-F1
#
_cell.length_a   1.000
_cell.length_b   1.000
_cell.length_c   1.000
_cell.angle_alpha   90.00
_cell.angle_beta   90.00
_cell.angle_gamma   90.00
#
_symmetry.space_group_name_H-M   'P 1'
#
loop_
_entity.id
_entity.type
_entity.pdbx_description
1 polymer ?
#
loop_
_entity_poly.entity_id
_entity_poly.type
_entity_poly.pdbx_seq_one_letter_code
_entity_poly.pdbx_strand_id
1 'polypeptide(L)'
;MKDKILFYLDADFTHFTLAHFLQQKYDCEIYAIIDITNKPKEFFLKQKLVNFKKIWFVHDNIKLDNDTVDLEYLKKIEEEFGLDLWKIIINDRIFYRFFNFHKFSRNDLLSITEQFAKKFLKILNDIKPDFFILEQPALFHAELLYELVYNSKTKCMVLSQPKFGGKSLISESVRRIDNIETLENVPFTNRTENELMEYLKRKSQRKIFKKYYENQSNSKLQFIFAGLRYIGNNNKHEETHYTYFGRTKSKVVFSTLSGIIKKKIRERYMKKKLPKEFQEKMPYVYFPLAVDMERNVLIDAPFYTN
;
A
#
# COMPACT_ATOMS: atom_id res chain seq x y z
N MET A 1 -11.86 -20.69 -23.41
CA MET A 1 -10.52 -20.09 -23.22
C MET A 1 -10.16 -20.20 -21.75
N LYS A 2 -8.87 -20.27 -21.38
CA LYS A 2 -8.46 -20.24 -19.97
C LYS A 2 -8.58 -18.82 -19.44
N ASP A 3 -9.02 -18.67 -18.20
CA ASP A 3 -9.07 -17.37 -17.55
C ASP A 3 -7.66 -16.79 -17.40
N LYS A 4 -7.54 -15.49 -17.63
CA LYS A 4 -6.32 -14.72 -17.47
C LYS A 4 -6.35 -13.99 -16.15
N ILE A 5 -5.38 -14.30 -15.30
CA ILE A 5 -5.29 -13.75 -13.95
C ILE A 5 -4.05 -12.88 -13.87
N LEU A 6 -4.24 -11.60 -13.59
CA LEU A 6 -3.17 -10.65 -13.31
C LEU A 6 -2.95 -10.57 -11.80
N PHE A 7 -1.76 -10.90 -11.35
CA PHE A 7 -1.34 -10.68 -9.96
C PHE A 7 -0.53 -9.39 -9.83
N TYR A 8 -0.84 -8.60 -8.82
CA TYR A 8 0.08 -7.61 -8.28
C TYR A 8 0.87 -8.25 -7.14
N LEU A 9 2.20 -8.28 -7.27
CA LEU A 9 3.10 -8.89 -6.30
C LEU A 9 4.02 -7.83 -5.73
N ASP A 10 4.33 -7.90 -4.45
CA ASP A 10 5.32 -7.03 -3.82
C ASP A 10 6.35 -7.84 -3.02
N ALA A 11 6.96 -7.24 -1.99
CA ALA A 11 7.92 -7.93 -1.14
C ALA A 11 7.27 -8.96 -0.18
N ASP A 12 5.95 -8.90 0.02
CA ASP A 12 5.18 -9.92 0.71
C ASP A 12 4.88 -11.10 -0.23
N PHE A 13 5.18 -12.31 0.22
CA PHE A 13 5.07 -13.52 -0.60
C PHE A 13 3.66 -14.13 -0.60
N THR A 14 2.67 -13.51 0.06
CA THR A 14 1.30 -14.04 0.14
C THR A 14 0.71 -14.25 -1.25
N HIS A 15 0.75 -13.24 -2.12
CA HIS A 15 0.17 -13.34 -3.45
C HIS A 15 0.98 -14.23 -4.40
N PHE A 16 2.31 -14.26 -4.23
CA PHE A 16 3.16 -15.17 -4.99
C PHE A 16 2.87 -16.64 -4.64
N THR A 17 2.75 -16.95 -3.35
CA THR A 17 2.40 -18.30 -2.89
C THR A 17 0.97 -18.68 -3.26
N LEU A 18 0.04 -17.72 -3.22
CA LEU A 18 -1.32 -17.90 -3.73
C LEU A 18 -1.31 -18.28 -5.22
N ALA A 19 -0.54 -17.58 -6.05
CA ALA A 19 -0.41 -17.91 -7.48
C ALA A 19 0.12 -19.34 -7.69
N HIS A 20 1.12 -19.77 -6.92
CA HIS A 20 1.67 -21.13 -6.99
C HIS A 20 0.62 -22.21 -6.68
N PHE A 21 -0.17 -22.04 -5.63
CA PHE A 21 -1.20 -23.01 -5.29
C PHE A 21 -2.43 -22.91 -6.22
N LEU A 22 -2.74 -21.73 -6.73
CA LEU A 22 -3.86 -21.52 -7.63
C LEU A 22 -3.67 -22.27 -8.96
N GLN A 23 -2.50 -22.15 -9.60
CA GLN A 23 -2.23 -22.85 -10.86
C GLN A 23 -2.29 -24.38 -10.76
N GLN A 24 -2.12 -24.94 -9.55
CA GLN A 24 -2.22 -26.39 -9.32
C GLN A 24 -3.68 -26.85 -9.23
N LYS A 25 -4.59 -25.94 -8.89
CA LYS A 25 -6.00 -26.22 -8.61
C LYS A 25 -6.94 -25.70 -9.68
N TYR A 26 -6.48 -24.76 -10.50
CA TYR A 26 -7.30 -24.06 -11.48
C TYR A 26 -6.54 -23.86 -12.79
N ASP A 27 -7.16 -24.27 -13.90
CA ASP A 27 -6.57 -24.14 -15.22
C ASP A 27 -6.67 -22.71 -15.76
N CYS A 28 -5.62 -21.92 -15.54
CA CYS A 28 -5.58 -20.50 -15.84
C CYS A 28 -4.24 -20.05 -16.44
N GLU A 29 -4.23 -18.86 -17.03
CA GLU A 29 -3.02 -18.15 -17.42
C GLU A 29 -2.66 -17.08 -16.40
N ILE A 30 -1.49 -17.22 -15.77
CA ILE A 30 -1.04 -16.29 -14.74
C ILE A 30 -0.06 -15.26 -15.31
N TYR A 31 -0.34 -13.99 -15.04
CA TYR A 31 0.46 -12.82 -15.38
C TYR A 31 0.83 -12.07 -14.09
N ALA A 32 1.95 -11.34 -14.07
CA ALA A 32 2.35 -10.59 -12.87
C ALA A 32 2.92 -9.20 -13.15
N ILE A 33 2.45 -8.22 -12.38
CA ILE A 33 3.12 -6.93 -12.17
C ILE A 33 3.79 -7.00 -10.80
N ILE A 34 5.10 -6.78 -10.75
CA ILE A 34 5.93 -7.00 -9.56
C ILE A 34 6.54 -5.68 -9.08
N ASP A 35 6.17 -5.28 -7.87
CA ASP A 35 6.61 -4.10 -7.15
C ASP A 35 7.72 -4.44 -6.17
N ILE A 36 8.95 -4.43 -6.68
CA ILE A 36 10.14 -4.69 -5.89
C ILE A 36 11.30 -3.77 -6.26
N THR A 37 12.26 -3.72 -5.35
CA THR A 37 13.57 -3.13 -5.62
C THR A 37 14.36 -3.98 -6.63
N ASN A 38 15.48 -3.46 -7.16
CA ASN A 38 16.23 -4.15 -8.21
C ASN A 38 16.84 -5.49 -7.77
N LYS A 39 17.21 -5.64 -6.49
CA LYS A 39 17.93 -6.83 -6.00
C LYS A 39 17.08 -8.12 -6.06
N PRO A 40 15.81 -8.13 -5.62
CA PRO A 40 14.98 -9.34 -5.70
C PRO A 40 14.50 -9.70 -7.12
N LYS A 41 14.76 -8.88 -8.16
CA LYS A 41 14.26 -9.14 -9.53
C LYS A 41 14.74 -10.48 -10.07
N GLU A 42 15.99 -10.83 -9.82
CA GLU A 42 16.55 -12.09 -10.28
C GLU A 42 15.79 -13.32 -9.75
N PHE A 43 15.25 -13.26 -8.53
CA PHE A 43 14.45 -14.34 -7.98
C PHE A 43 13.21 -14.58 -8.86
N PHE A 44 12.44 -13.54 -9.17
CA PHE A 44 11.22 -13.67 -9.96
C PHE A 44 11.48 -14.09 -11.41
N LEU A 45 12.64 -13.71 -11.98
CA LEU A 45 13.05 -14.14 -13.32
C LEU A 45 13.51 -15.60 -13.38
N LYS A 46 14.13 -16.12 -12.32
CA LYS A 46 14.75 -17.47 -12.29
C LYS A 46 13.85 -18.53 -11.66
N GLN A 47 12.92 -18.14 -10.79
CA GLN A 47 12.03 -19.07 -10.09
C GLN A 47 11.18 -19.88 -11.08
N LYS A 48 10.86 -21.14 -10.71
CA LYS A 48 10.02 -22.06 -11.49
C LYS A 48 8.79 -22.53 -10.73
N LEU A 49 8.48 -21.89 -9.61
CA LEU A 49 7.34 -22.23 -8.76
C LEU A 49 6.03 -21.78 -9.41
N VAL A 50 6.03 -20.58 -10.00
CA VAL A 50 4.88 -20.01 -10.70
C VAL A 50 5.18 -19.89 -12.19
N ASN A 51 4.30 -20.47 -13.01
CA ASN A 51 4.41 -20.46 -14.46
C ASN A 51 3.80 -19.17 -15.05
N PHE A 52 4.47 -18.04 -14.81
CA PHE A 52 4.03 -16.76 -15.37
C PHE A 52 4.16 -16.75 -16.89
N LYS A 53 3.06 -16.39 -17.59
CA LYS A 53 3.07 -16.13 -19.04
C LYS A 53 3.89 -14.90 -19.38
N LYS A 54 3.81 -13.86 -18.55
CA LYS A 54 4.58 -12.63 -18.67
C LYS A 54 4.68 -11.92 -17.33
N ILE A 55 5.81 -11.26 -17.12
CA ILE A 55 6.13 -10.49 -15.91
C ILE A 55 6.50 -9.07 -16.33
N TRP A 56 6.03 -8.07 -15.58
CA TRP A 56 6.49 -6.69 -15.65
C TRP A 56 6.93 -6.21 -14.27
N PHE A 57 7.99 -5.42 -14.18
CA PHE A 57 8.37 -4.78 -12.92
C PHE A 57 7.84 -3.35 -12.87
N VAL A 58 7.16 -2.97 -11.79
CA VAL A 58 6.47 -1.66 -11.64
C VAL A 58 7.38 -0.48 -11.98
N HIS A 59 8.61 -0.49 -11.46
CA HIS A 59 9.51 0.65 -11.55
C HIS A 59 10.36 0.72 -12.83
N ASP A 60 10.23 -0.26 -13.73
CA ASP A 60 10.97 -0.21 -14.99
C ASP A 60 10.51 0.97 -15.84
N ASN A 61 11.48 1.79 -16.26
CA ASN A 61 11.33 2.96 -17.13
C ASN A 61 10.57 4.14 -16.52
N ILE A 62 10.52 4.27 -15.19
CA ILE A 62 10.00 5.48 -14.52
C ILE A 62 11.14 6.47 -14.29
N LYS A 63 11.07 7.65 -14.91
CA LYS A 63 12.09 8.70 -14.83
C LYS A 63 11.48 10.05 -14.44
N LEU A 64 12.28 10.93 -13.82
CA LEU A 64 11.87 12.31 -13.55
C LEU A 64 11.96 13.19 -14.82
N ASP A 65 12.89 12.86 -15.69
CA ASP A 65 13.43 13.72 -16.75
C ASP A 65 12.55 13.76 -18.02
N ASN A 66 11.22 13.76 -17.87
CA ASN A 66 10.31 13.93 -19.01
C ASN A 66 9.88 15.38 -19.11
N ASP A 67 10.45 16.11 -20.07
CA ASP A 67 10.24 17.55 -20.22
C ASP A 67 8.85 17.90 -20.78
N THR A 68 8.14 16.94 -21.38
CA THR A 68 6.80 17.16 -21.94
C THR A 68 5.79 16.16 -21.38
N VAL A 69 4.88 16.65 -20.55
CA VAL A 69 3.73 15.91 -20.03
C VAL A 69 2.54 16.06 -21.00
N ASP A 70 1.92 14.94 -21.35
CA ASP A 70 0.70 14.92 -22.17
C ASP A 70 -0.55 15.10 -21.30
N LEU A 71 -0.96 16.35 -21.09
CA LEU A 71 -2.13 16.69 -20.29
C LEU A 71 -3.45 16.24 -20.93
N GLU A 72 -3.52 16.20 -22.27
CA GLU A 72 -4.72 15.73 -22.97
C GLU A 72 -4.92 14.23 -22.75
N TYR A 73 -3.82 13.46 -22.78
CA TYR A 73 -3.85 12.05 -22.45
C TYR A 73 -4.29 11.78 -21.01
N LEU A 74 -3.74 12.51 -20.03
CA LEU A 74 -4.15 12.36 -18.63
C LEU A 74 -5.63 12.70 -18.41
N LYS A 75 -6.10 13.79 -19.04
CA LYS A 75 -7.52 14.18 -18.99
C LYS A 75 -8.43 13.11 -19.59
N LYS A 76 -8.03 12.51 -20.72
CA LYS A 76 -8.78 11.42 -21.34
C LYS A 76 -8.90 10.21 -20.41
N ILE A 77 -7.87 9.90 -19.63
CA ILE A 77 -7.91 8.80 -18.65
C ILE A 77 -8.89 9.12 -17.52
N GLU A 78 -8.88 10.34 -16.99
CA GLU A 78 -9.85 10.77 -15.98
C GLU A 78 -11.28 10.59 -16.47
N GLU A 79 -11.56 10.98 -17.72
CA GLU A 79 -12.87 10.84 -18.35
C GLU A 79 -13.25 9.38 -18.63
N GLU A 80 -12.33 8.59 -19.19
CA GLU A 80 -12.57 7.19 -19.59
C GLU A 80 -12.82 6.27 -18.38
N PHE A 81 -12.09 6.49 -17.28
CA PHE A 81 -12.14 5.64 -16.09
C PHE A 81 -12.89 6.28 -14.91
N GLY A 82 -13.38 7.52 -15.05
CA GLY A 82 -14.09 8.23 -13.98
C GLY A 82 -13.19 8.55 -12.78
N LEU A 83 -11.93 8.89 -13.03
CA LEU A 83 -10.91 9.08 -12.00
C LEU A 83 -10.67 10.56 -11.69
N ASP A 84 -10.23 10.83 -10.47
CA ASP A 84 -9.58 12.08 -10.06
C ASP A 84 -8.11 11.77 -9.78
N LEU A 85 -7.25 12.00 -10.78
CA LEU A 85 -5.82 11.69 -10.67
C LEU A 85 -5.16 12.53 -9.58
N TRP A 86 -5.57 13.79 -9.42
CA TRP A 86 -5.02 14.66 -8.38
C TRP A 86 -5.33 14.15 -6.99
N LYS A 87 -6.54 13.63 -6.76
CA LYS A 87 -6.90 12.97 -5.50
C LYS A 87 -6.00 11.78 -5.20
N ILE A 88 -5.63 10.97 -6.20
CA ILE A 88 -4.70 9.84 -5.99
C ILE A 88 -3.27 10.38 -5.69
N ILE A 89 -2.82 11.40 -6.42
CA ILE A 89 -1.47 11.98 -6.30
C ILE A 89 -1.25 12.63 -4.92
N ILE A 90 -2.13 13.55 -4.50
CA ILE A 90 -1.93 14.35 -3.28
C ILE A 90 -2.07 13.51 -1.99
N ASN A 91 -2.69 12.34 -2.11
CA ASN A 91 -2.88 11.42 -1.00
C ASN A 91 -1.83 10.29 -0.98
N ASP A 92 -0.74 10.43 -1.74
CA ASP A 92 0.39 9.53 -1.61
C ASP A 92 1.43 10.08 -0.63
N ARG A 93 1.84 9.25 0.32
CA ARG A 93 2.80 9.64 1.37
C ARG A 93 4.22 9.94 0.86
N ILE A 94 4.55 9.53 -0.35
CA ILE A 94 5.82 9.84 -1.02
C ILE A 94 5.71 11.17 -1.77
N PHE A 95 4.58 11.45 -2.41
CA PHE A 95 4.39 12.68 -3.17
C PHE A 95 4.07 13.90 -2.32
N TYR A 96 3.31 13.73 -1.25
CA TYR A 96 2.80 14.85 -0.47
C TYR A 96 3.25 14.79 1.00
N ARG A 97 3.77 15.92 1.50
CA ARG A 97 4.10 16.26 2.91
C ARG A 97 5.14 15.43 3.66
N PHE A 98 5.21 14.12 3.47
CA PHE A 98 5.92 13.23 4.39
C PHE A 98 7.29 12.79 3.90
N PHE A 99 7.55 12.91 2.60
CA PHE A 99 8.81 12.48 2.00
C PHE A 99 9.88 13.56 2.09
N ASN A 100 10.87 13.33 2.95
CA ASN A 100 11.92 14.31 3.26
C ASN A 100 13.16 14.22 2.36
N PHE A 101 13.11 13.41 1.30
CA PHE A 101 14.30 13.11 0.48
C PHE A 101 14.30 13.82 -0.87
N HIS A 102 13.12 14.08 -1.42
CA HIS A 102 12.90 14.78 -2.67
C HIS A 102 11.57 15.56 -2.59
N LYS A 103 11.54 16.75 -3.19
CA LYS A 103 10.34 17.58 -3.27
C LYS A 103 9.88 17.55 -4.73
N PHE A 104 8.83 16.78 -4.99
CA PHE A 104 8.28 16.64 -6.33
C PHE A 104 7.66 17.96 -6.80
N SER A 105 8.01 18.37 -8.02
CA SER A 105 7.32 19.44 -8.73
C SER A 105 5.98 18.95 -9.27
N ARG A 106 5.07 19.88 -9.62
CA ARG A 106 3.83 19.53 -10.33
C ARG A 106 4.11 18.75 -11.61
N ASN A 107 5.15 19.12 -12.35
CA ASN A 107 5.53 18.43 -13.59
C ASN A 107 6.01 17.00 -13.31
N ASP A 108 6.80 16.80 -12.24
CA ASP A 108 7.28 15.48 -11.83
C ASP A 108 6.11 14.54 -11.52
N LEU A 109 5.12 15.04 -10.75
CA LEU A 109 3.94 14.27 -10.36
C LEU A 109 3.12 13.84 -11.57
N LEU A 110 2.87 14.77 -12.50
CA LEU A 110 2.11 14.49 -13.71
C LEU A 110 2.88 13.56 -14.68
N SER A 111 4.18 13.79 -14.85
CA SER A 111 5.06 12.94 -15.65
C SER A 111 5.09 11.50 -15.14
N ILE A 112 5.26 11.31 -13.82
CA ILE A 112 5.25 9.98 -13.21
C ILE A 112 3.88 9.32 -13.38
N THR A 113 2.80 10.08 -13.17
CA THR A 113 1.43 9.60 -13.37
C THR A 113 1.21 9.12 -14.81
N GLU A 114 1.61 9.91 -15.79
CA GLU A 114 1.49 9.58 -17.22
C GLU A 114 2.26 8.31 -17.58
N GLN A 115 3.51 8.17 -17.10
CA GLN A 115 4.34 7.00 -17.35
C GLN A 115 3.72 5.72 -16.77
N PHE A 116 3.20 5.78 -15.54
CA PHE A 116 2.50 4.64 -14.94
C PHE A 116 1.20 4.33 -15.67
N ALA A 117 0.40 5.32 -15.99
CA ALA A 117 -0.87 5.14 -16.68
C ALA A 117 -0.68 4.50 -18.07
N LYS A 118 0.26 5.02 -18.89
CA LYS A 118 0.61 4.44 -20.19
C LYS A 118 1.05 2.98 -20.07
N LYS A 119 1.88 2.68 -19.07
CA LYS A 119 2.39 1.33 -18.82
C LYS A 119 1.27 0.37 -18.42
N PHE A 120 0.45 0.74 -17.43
CA PHE A 120 -0.63 -0.11 -16.94
C PHE A 120 -1.68 -0.33 -18.01
N LEU A 121 -2.14 0.72 -18.70
CA LEU A 121 -3.11 0.59 -19.78
C LEU A 121 -2.58 -0.27 -20.92
N LYS A 122 -1.29 -0.18 -21.26
CA LYS A 122 -0.67 -1.09 -22.22
C LYS A 122 -0.77 -2.56 -21.76
N ILE A 123 -0.42 -2.84 -20.51
CA ILE A 123 -0.51 -4.21 -19.97
C ILE A 123 -1.95 -4.72 -20.02
N LEU A 124 -2.91 -3.91 -19.56
CA LEU A 124 -4.33 -4.27 -19.52
C LEU A 124 -4.90 -4.48 -20.92
N ASN A 125 -4.54 -3.65 -21.89
CA ASN A 125 -4.98 -3.80 -23.28
C ASN A 125 -4.37 -5.01 -23.98
N ASP A 126 -3.10 -5.33 -23.68
CA ASP A 126 -2.39 -6.48 -24.25
C ASP A 126 -2.99 -7.80 -23.76
N ILE A 127 -3.24 -7.93 -22.45
CA ILE A 127 -3.66 -9.21 -21.88
C ILE A 127 -5.18 -9.33 -21.72
N LYS A 128 -5.88 -8.23 -21.42
CA LYS A 128 -7.31 -8.17 -21.05
C LYS A 128 -7.65 -9.21 -19.97
N PRO A 129 -7.22 -8.99 -18.71
CA PRO A 129 -7.35 -9.99 -17.66
C PRO A 129 -8.82 -10.13 -17.23
N ASP A 130 -9.23 -11.37 -16.96
CA ASP A 130 -10.55 -11.68 -16.39
C ASP A 130 -10.59 -11.34 -14.89
N PHE A 131 -9.46 -11.58 -14.21
CA PHE A 131 -9.28 -11.33 -12.79
C PHE A 131 -8.01 -10.54 -12.48
N PHE A 132 -8.10 -9.68 -11.47
CA PHE A 132 -6.95 -8.96 -10.91
C PHE A 132 -6.86 -9.20 -9.41
N ILE A 133 -5.72 -9.73 -8.94
CA ILE A 133 -5.53 -10.12 -7.55
C ILE A 133 -4.39 -9.27 -6.95
N LEU A 134 -4.68 -8.58 -5.85
CA LEU A 134 -3.74 -7.70 -5.16
C LEU A 134 -4.02 -7.63 -3.65
N GLU A 135 -3.06 -7.13 -2.87
CA GLU A 135 -3.34 -6.61 -1.53
C GLU A 135 -3.94 -5.20 -1.65
N GLN A 136 -4.68 -4.77 -0.62
CA GLN A 136 -5.14 -3.39 -0.50
C GLN A 136 -4.02 -2.38 -0.84
N PRO A 137 -4.20 -1.57 -1.91
CA PRO A 137 -3.18 -0.61 -2.32
C PRO A 137 -3.00 0.49 -1.27
N ALA A 138 -1.76 0.97 -1.11
CA ALA A 138 -1.41 2.02 -0.13
C ALA A 138 -0.41 3.06 -0.68
N LEU A 139 0.05 2.88 -1.91
CA LEU A 139 0.94 3.79 -2.63
C LEU A 139 0.29 4.15 -3.96
N PHE A 140 0.62 5.34 -4.47
CA PHE A 140 0.09 5.96 -5.67
C PHE A 140 -0.03 4.98 -6.84
N HIS A 141 1.06 4.30 -7.20
CA HIS A 141 1.09 3.47 -8.41
C HIS A 141 0.22 2.20 -8.26
N ALA A 142 0.13 1.65 -7.05
CA ALA A 142 -0.73 0.50 -6.75
C ALA A 142 -2.20 0.94 -6.74
N GLU A 143 -2.50 2.10 -6.16
CA GLU A 143 -3.86 2.68 -6.15
C GLU A 143 -4.30 3.03 -7.58
N LEU A 144 -3.45 3.67 -8.37
CA LEU A 144 -3.72 3.98 -9.77
C LEU A 144 -4.02 2.72 -10.58
N LEU A 145 -3.20 1.67 -10.44
CA LEU A 145 -3.47 0.40 -11.13
C LEU A 145 -4.80 -0.21 -10.67
N TYR A 146 -5.06 -0.22 -9.37
CA TYR A 146 -6.32 -0.73 -8.82
C TYR A 146 -7.52 0.01 -9.40
N GLU A 147 -7.50 1.35 -9.39
CA GLU A 147 -8.58 2.19 -9.91
C GLU A 147 -8.78 2.01 -11.42
N LEU A 148 -7.70 1.93 -12.21
CA LEU A 148 -7.79 1.63 -13.65
C LEU A 148 -8.44 0.27 -13.91
N VAL A 149 -8.04 -0.77 -13.17
CA VAL A 149 -8.59 -2.12 -13.34
C VAL A 149 -10.04 -2.19 -12.88
N TYR A 150 -10.34 -1.65 -11.70
CA TYR A 150 -11.67 -1.64 -11.11
C TYR A 150 -12.68 -0.97 -12.05
N ASN A 151 -12.32 0.16 -12.65
CA ASN A 151 -13.18 0.87 -13.59
C ASN A 151 -13.19 0.27 -15.01
N SER A 152 -12.29 -0.67 -15.33
CA SER A 152 -12.26 -1.40 -16.62
C SER A 152 -13.22 -2.60 -16.71
N LYS A 153 -13.99 -2.88 -15.65
CA LYS A 153 -14.89 -4.05 -15.49
C LYS A 153 -14.17 -5.41 -15.37
N THR A 154 -12.85 -5.44 -15.22
CA THR A 154 -12.13 -6.64 -14.76
C THR A 154 -12.46 -6.90 -13.29
N LYS A 155 -12.68 -8.17 -12.93
CA LYS A 155 -13.03 -8.53 -11.55
C LYS A 155 -11.81 -8.45 -10.63
N CYS A 156 -11.82 -7.48 -9.72
CA CYS A 156 -10.81 -7.35 -8.68
C CYS A 156 -11.04 -8.39 -7.56
N MET A 157 -9.97 -8.92 -6.99
CA MET A 157 -9.97 -9.72 -5.76
C MET A 157 -8.91 -9.16 -4.82
N VAL A 158 -9.35 -8.24 -3.98
CA VAL A 158 -8.50 -7.44 -3.10
C VAL A 158 -8.41 -8.08 -1.73
N LEU A 159 -7.22 -8.52 -1.34
CA LEU A 159 -6.94 -8.95 0.02
C LEU A 159 -6.82 -7.73 0.93
N SER A 160 -7.70 -7.61 1.91
CA SER A 160 -7.70 -6.51 2.88
C SER A 160 -7.90 -7.03 4.31
N GLN A 161 -7.55 -6.20 5.28
CA GLN A 161 -7.76 -6.51 6.69
C GLN A 161 -9.03 -5.81 7.19
N PRO A 162 -10.09 -6.54 7.59
CA PRO A 162 -11.23 -5.94 8.24
C PRO A 162 -10.85 -5.40 9.63
N LYS A 163 -11.72 -4.58 10.23
CA LYS A 163 -11.52 -4.02 11.59
C LYS A 163 -11.48 -5.07 12.71
N PHE A 164 -11.63 -6.35 12.38
CA PHE A 164 -11.54 -7.49 13.30
C PHE A 164 -10.17 -8.17 13.20
N GLY A 165 -9.47 -8.28 14.32
CA GLY A 165 -8.14 -8.89 14.36
C GLY A 165 -8.12 -10.36 13.99
N GLY A 166 -7.11 -10.75 13.22
CA GLY A 166 -6.83 -12.14 12.85
C GLY A 166 -7.79 -12.66 11.79
N LYS A 167 -8.33 -11.76 10.98
CA LYS A 167 -9.20 -12.04 9.85
C LYS A 167 -8.63 -11.34 8.62
N SER A 168 -8.92 -11.91 7.47
CA SER A 168 -8.67 -11.34 6.16
C SER A 168 -9.99 -11.34 5.39
N LEU A 169 -10.16 -10.36 4.51
CA LEU A 169 -11.29 -10.22 3.62
C LEU A 169 -10.76 -10.20 2.19
N ILE A 170 -11.38 -10.97 1.31
CA ILE A 170 -11.18 -10.90 -0.13
C ILE A 170 -12.49 -10.40 -0.71
N SER A 171 -12.42 -9.32 -1.48
CA SER A 171 -13.58 -8.63 -2.04
C SER A 171 -13.21 -7.85 -3.30
N GLU A 172 -14.19 -7.43 -4.10
CA GLU A 172 -13.94 -6.61 -5.30
C GLU A 172 -13.42 -5.21 -4.96
N SER A 173 -13.77 -4.71 -3.78
CA SER A 173 -13.31 -3.41 -3.27
C SER A 173 -12.72 -3.50 -1.88
N VAL A 174 -11.80 -2.58 -1.58
CA VAL A 174 -11.04 -2.59 -0.33
C VAL A 174 -11.98 -2.49 0.88
N ARG A 175 -11.90 -3.48 1.79
CA ARG A 175 -12.64 -3.51 3.07
C ARG A 175 -14.16 -3.46 2.97
N ARG A 176 -14.75 -3.74 1.80
CA ARG A 176 -16.20 -3.84 1.61
C ARG A 176 -16.59 -5.29 1.39
N ILE A 177 -17.76 -5.68 1.87
CA ILE A 177 -18.30 -7.01 1.60
C ILE A 177 -19.07 -6.92 0.28
N ASP A 178 -18.75 -7.80 -0.66
CA ASP A 178 -19.41 -7.85 -1.95
C ASP A 178 -20.89 -8.23 -1.81
N ASN A 179 -21.73 -7.75 -2.74
CA ASN A 179 -23.17 -8.04 -2.78
C ASN A 179 -23.97 -7.60 -1.54
N ILE A 180 -23.45 -6.65 -0.75
CA ILE A 180 -24.19 -5.99 0.35
C ILE A 180 -24.28 -4.50 0.07
N GLU A 181 -25.45 -4.07 -0.43
CA GLU A 181 -25.74 -2.65 -0.66
C GLU A 181 -26.22 -1.95 0.62
N THR A 182 -27.10 -2.62 1.37
CA THR A 182 -27.67 -2.13 2.63
C THR A 182 -27.58 -3.19 3.71
N LEU A 183 -27.37 -2.73 4.96
CA LEU A 183 -27.38 -3.60 6.14
C LEU A 183 -28.80 -4.00 6.56
N GLU A 184 -29.84 -3.32 6.07
CA GLU A 184 -31.24 -3.58 6.45
C GLU A 184 -31.71 -4.99 6.07
N ASN A 185 -31.21 -5.50 4.93
CA ASN A 185 -31.58 -6.82 4.41
C ASN A 185 -30.67 -7.95 4.92
N VAL A 186 -29.70 -7.63 5.77
CA VAL A 186 -28.79 -8.64 6.33
C VAL A 186 -29.47 -9.28 7.55
N PRO A 187 -29.67 -10.60 7.58
CA PRO A 187 -30.33 -11.25 8.70
C PRO A 187 -29.55 -11.03 10.00
N PHE A 188 -30.24 -10.48 11.00
CA PHE A 188 -29.66 -10.26 12.32
C PHE A 188 -29.63 -11.57 13.11
N THR A 189 -28.50 -11.85 13.72
CA THR A 189 -28.41 -12.86 14.79
C THR A 189 -28.84 -12.19 16.10
N ASN A 190 -29.63 -12.86 16.94
CA ASN A 190 -30.06 -12.40 18.27
C ASN A 190 -28.90 -12.38 19.30
N ARG A 191 -27.80 -11.68 18.97
CA ARG A 191 -26.65 -11.49 19.86
C ARG A 191 -26.92 -10.32 20.79
N THR A 192 -26.66 -10.55 22.07
CA THR A 192 -26.68 -9.53 23.11
C THR A 192 -25.49 -8.58 23.00
N GLU A 193 -25.60 -7.39 23.58
CA GLU A 193 -24.49 -6.43 23.67
C GLU A 193 -23.25 -7.06 24.33
N ASN A 194 -23.45 -7.85 25.40
CA ASN A 194 -22.36 -8.53 26.10
C ASN A 194 -21.59 -9.50 25.18
N GLU A 195 -22.30 -10.29 24.38
CA GLU A 195 -21.68 -11.20 23.42
C GLU A 195 -20.88 -10.45 22.35
N LEU A 196 -21.41 -9.33 21.86
CA LEU A 196 -20.71 -8.46 20.90
C LEU A 196 -19.44 -7.87 21.52
N MET A 197 -19.53 -7.35 22.74
CA MET A 197 -18.40 -6.75 23.45
C MET A 197 -17.32 -7.78 23.78
N GLU A 198 -17.70 -8.98 24.19
CA GLU A 198 -16.77 -10.07 24.45
C GLU A 198 -16.08 -10.53 23.15
N TYR A 199 -16.84 -10.64 22.06
CA TYR A 199 -16.29 -10.93 20.74
C TYR A 199 -15.26 -9.89 20.29
N LEU A 200 -15.59 -8.59 20.41
CA LEU A 200 -14.71 -7.48 20.05
C LEU A 200 -13.43 -7.47 20.90
N LYS A 201 -13.53 -7.68 22.22
CA LYS A 201 -12.36 -7.78 23.13
C LYS A 201 -11.48 -8.97 22.75
N ARG A 202 -12.08 -10.11 22.40
CA ARG A 202 -11.34 -11.32 21.97
C ARG A 202 -10.65 -11.11 20.62
N LYS A 203 -11.31 -10.43 19.68
CA LYS A 203 -10.82 -10.14 18.32
C LYS A 203 -10.13 -8.78 18.21
N SER A 204 -9.68 -8.20 19.33
CA SER A 204 -8.96 -6.95 19.33
C SER A 204 -7.65 -7.07 18.56
N GLN A 205 -7.45 -6.22 17.56
CA GLN A 205 -6.21 -6.14 16.79
C GLN A 205 -4.98 -5.84 17.67
N ARG A 206 -5.20 -5.17 18.82
CA ARG A 206 -4.13 -4.81 19.76
C ARG A 206 -3.29 -6.01 20.20
N LYS A 207 -3.91 -7.17 20.45
CA LYS A 207 -3.17 -8.37 20.87
C LYS A 207 -2.24 -8.88 19.77
N ILE A 208 -2.68 -8.80 18.52
CA ILE A 208 -1.92 -9.23 17.35
C ILE A 208 -0.75 -8.27 17.11
N PHE A 209 -1.01 -6.96 17.11
CA PHE A 209 0.03 -5.95 16.94
C PHE A 209 1.05 -5.95 18.08
N LYS A 210 0.60 -6.14 19.33
CA LYS A 210 1.50 -6.27 20.48
C LYS A 210 2.44 -7.47 20.31
N LYS A 211 1.90 -8.65 19.96
CA LYS A 211 2.70 -9.86 19.70
C LYS A 211 3.68 -9.65 18.54
N TYR A 212 3.23 -9.02 17.45
CA TYR A 212 4.09 -8.68 16.32
C TYR A 212 5.25 -7.77 16.74
N TYR A 213 4.95 -6.69 17.47
CA TYR A 213 5.96 -5.74 17.93
C TYR A 213 6.96 -6.36 18.90
N GLU A 214 6.49 -7.18 19.85
CA GLU A 214 7.34 -7.90 20.80
C GLU A 214 8.26 -8.89 20.07
N ASN A 215 7.76 -9.57 19.04
CA ASN A 215 8.55 -10.49 18.22
C ASN A 215 9.52 -9.77 17.26
N GLN A 216 9.26 -8.52 16.90
CA GLN A 216 10.10 -7.70 16.02
C GLN A 216 11.13 -6.84 16.77
N SER A 217 11.20 -6.93 18.10
CA SER A 217 12.18 -6.21 18.91
C SER A 217 13.61 -6.67 18.62
N ASN A 218 14.20 -6.14 17.55
CA ASN A 218 15.59 -6.40 17.18
C ASN A 218 16.54 -5.82 18.22
N SER A 219 17.63 -6.54 18.48
CA SER A 219 18.73 -6.06 19.33
C SER A 219 19.29 -4.74 18.78
N LYS A 220 19.67 -3.80 19.68
CA LYS A 220 20.39 -2.56 19.30
C LYS A 220 21.61 -2.85 18.41
N LEU A 221 22.25 -4.00 18.62
CA LEU A 221 23.41 -4.44 17.85
C LEU A 221 23.04 -4.80 16.40
N GLN A 222 21.89 -5.46 16.20
CA GLN A 222 21.37 -5.77 14.86
C GLN A 222 21.01 -4.50 14.09
N PHE A 223 20.48 -3.47 14.77
CA PHE A 223 20.23 -2.17 14.15
C PHE A 223 21.52 -1.53 13.60
N ILE A 224 22.61 -1.58 14.37
CA ILE A 224 23.92 -1.09 13.93
C ILE A 224 24.42 -1.89 12.73
N PHE A 225 24.37 -3.23 12.78
CA PHE A 225 24.79 -4.06 11.65
C PHE A 225 23.94 -3.85 10.40
N ALA A 226 22.63 -3.63 10.54
CA ALA A 226 21.77 -3.28 9.41
C ALA A 226 22.18 -1.93 8.79
N GLY A 227 22.51 -0.94 9.62
CA GLY A 227 23.06 0.34 9.16
C GLY A 227 24.37 0.19 8.39
N LEU A 228 25.31 -0.60 8.91
CA LEU A 228 26.58 -0.89 8.23
C LEU A 228 26.38 -1.61 6.90
N ARG A 229 25.49 -2.62 6.86
CA ARG A 229 25.14 -3.32 5.61
C ARG A 229 24.50 -2.38 4.60
N TYR A 230 23.62 -1.48 5.04
CA TYR A 230 23.00 -0.49 4.17
C TYR A 230 24.04 0.47 3.57
N ILE A 231 24.97 0.99 4.38
CA ILE A 231 26.04 1.87 3.92
C ILE A 231 26.99 1.15 2.95
N GLY A 232 27.32 -0.12 3.22
CA GLY A 232 28.20 -0.93 2.37
C GLY A 232 27.56 -1.45 1.09
N ASN A 233 26.23 -1.37 0.93
CA ASN A 233 25.53 -1.92 -0.24
C ASN A 233 25.55 -0.96 -1.44
N ASN A 234 25.93 -1.45 -2.62
CA ASN A 234 25.98 -0.67 -3.87
C ASN A 234 24.68 -0.79 -4.67
N ASN A 235 23.55 -0.39 -4.06
CA ASN A 235 22.29 -0.25 -4.79
C ASN A 235 22.15 1.16 -5.40
N LYS A 236 21.32 1.24 -6.44
CA LYS A 236 21.00 2.47 -7.21
C LYS A 236 19.48 2.67 -7.30
N HIS A 237 18.75 2.39 -6.22
CA HIS A 237 17.28 2.46 -6.24
C HIS A 237 16.77 3.88 -6.49
N GLU A 238 17.53 4.88 -6.07
CA GLU A 238 17.29 6.29 -6.29
C GLU A 238 17.30 6.73 -7.76
N GLU A 239 17.81 5.90 -8.68
CA GLU A 239 17.83 6.20 -10.11
C GLU A 239 16.54 5.75 -10.82
N THR A 240 15.83 4.76 -10.28
CA THR A 240 14.74 4.06 -11.00
C THR A 240 13.41 3.99 -10.24
N HIS A 241 13.40 4.30 -8.95
CA HIS A 241 12.22 4.15 -8.10
C HIS A 241 11.83 5.52 -7.52
N TYR A 242 10.63 6.02 -7.84
CA TYR A 242 10.21 7.34 -7.34
C TYR A 242 10.16 7.42 -5.81
N THR A 243 9.84 6.29 -5.16
CA THR A 243 9.87 6.15 -3.69
C THR A 243 11.28 6.24 -3.08
N TYR A 244 12.32 6.25 -3.94
CA TYR A 244 13.72 6.39 -3.58
C TYR A 244 14.41 7.64 -4.12
N PHE A 245 13.72 8.50 -4.87
CA PHE A 245 14.34 9.73 -5.38
C PHE A 245 14.90 10.59 -4.26
N GLY A 246 16.14 11.05 -4.46
CA GLY A 246 16.89 11.84 -3.47
C GLY A 246 17.33 11.07 -2.21
N ARG A 247 17.07 9.76 -2.07
CA ARG A 247 17.45 8.94 -0.90
C ARG A 247 18.92 8.49 -0.92
N THR A 248 19.83 9.46 -1.03
CA THR A 248 21.27 9.18 -0.85
C THR A 248 21.55 8.59 0.53
N LYS A 249 22.56 7.73 0.65
CA LYS A 249 22.95 7.09 1.91
C LYS A 249 23.14 8.09 3.06
N SER A 250 23.81 9.21 2.77
CA SER A 250 24.06 10.28 3.74
C SER A 250 22.76 10.94 4.23
N LYS A 251 21.84 11.29 3.32
CA LYS A 251 20.53 11.83 3.67
C LYS A 251 19.71 10.85 4.52
N VAL A 252 19.75 9.56 4.20
CA VAL A 252 19.07 8.53 5.01
C VAL A 252 19.64 8.46 6.41
N VAL A 253 20.96 8.38 6.56
CA VAL A 253 21.63 8.38 7.89
C VAL A 253 21.25 9.64 8.68
N PHE A 254 21.35 10.82 8.07
CA PHE A 254 21.01 12.08 8.72
C PHE A 254 19.54 12.14 9.14
N SER A 255 18.62 11.76 8.24
CA SER A 255 17.18 11.72 8.51
C SER A 255 16.85 10.77 9.65
N THR A 256 17.47 9.57 9.69
CA THR A 256 17.28 8.60 10.77
C THR A 256 17.77 9.14 12.11
N LEU A 257 18.97 9.72 12.17
CA LEU A 257 19.52 10.30 13.40
C LEU A 257 18.66 11.48 13.89
N SER A 258 18.27 12.37 12.98
CA SER A 258 17.35 13.49 13.26
C SER A 258 16.02 12.99 13.82
N GLY A 259 15.45 11.93 13.23
CA GLY A 259 14.22 11.30 13.70
C GLY A 259 14.34 10.75 15.13
N ILE A 260 15.44 10.07 15.45
CA ILE A 260 15.71 9.55 16.81
C ILE A 260 15.79 10.69 17.83
N ILE A 261 16.49 11.77 17.51
CA ILE A 261 16.63 12.95 18.38
C ILE A 261 15.28 13.63 18.58
N LYS A 262 14.55 13.93 17.50
CA LYS A 262 13.22 14.55 17.54
C LYS A 262 12.24 13.73 18.36
N LYS A 263 12.26 12.40 18.22
CA LYS A 263 11.44 11.49 19.02
C LYS A 263 11.71 11.66 20.51
N LYS A 264 12.98 11.62 20.94
CA LYS A 264 13.36 11.78 22.36
C LYS A 264 12.93 13.14 22.92
N ILE A 265 13.12 14.22 22.16
CA ILE A 265 12.73 15.58 22.57
C ILE A 265 11.21 15.65 22.76
N ARG A 266 10.44 15.18 21.78
CA ARG A 266 8.96 15.17 21.82
C ARG A 266 8.44 14.31 22.95
N GLU A 267 8.98 13.10 23.15
CA GLU A 267 8.62 12.24 24.27
C GLU A 267 8.88 12.89 25.63
N ARG A 268 10.04 13.57 25.78
CA ARG A 268 10.36 14.29 27.03
C ARG A 268 9.39 15.44 27.27
N TYR A 269 9.05 16.19 26.22
CA TYR A 269 8.06 17.25 26.28
C TYR A 269 6.70 16.70 26.73
N MET A 270 6.20 15.66 26.05
CA MET A 270 4.92 15.02 26.36
C MET A 270 4.88 14.50 27.81
N LYS A 271 5.92 13.79 28.26
CA LYS A 271 6.02 13.28 29.64
C LYS A 271 6.01 14.38 30.71
N LYS A 272 6.52 15.58 30.38
CA LYS A 272 6.59 16.72 31.29
C LYS A 272 5.32 17.56 31.29
N LYS A 273 4.62 17.66 30.16
CA LYS A 273 3.56 18.65 29.93
C LYS A 273 2.15 18.08 29.78
N LEU A 274 2.00 16.83 29.37
CA LEU A 274 0.68 16.23 29.18
C LEU A 274 0.21 15.49 30.43
N PRO A 275 -1.09 15.58 30.79
CA PRO A 275 -1.66 14.76 31.84
C PRO A 275 -1.57 13.27 31.44
N LYS A 276 -1.24 12.42 32.41
CA LYS A 276 -1.10 10.97 32.20
C LYS A 276 -2.37 10.19 32.48
N GLU A 277 -3.27 10.80 33.24
CA GLU A 277 -4.53 10.22 33.65
C GLU A 277 -5.65 11.15 33.23
N PHE A 278 -6.72 10.56 32.72
CA PHE A 278 -7.93 11.27 32.37
C PHE A 278 -8.78 11.36 33.63
N GLN A 279 -8.91 12.56 34.20
CA GLN A 279 -9.53 12.77 35.51
C GLN A 279 -11.01 13.19 35.45
N GLU A 280 -11.59 13.31 34.26
CA GLU A 280 -12.98 13.75 34.14
C GLU A 280 -13.96 12.62 34.47
N LYS A 281 -14.92 12.94 35.34
CA LYS A 281 -16.05 12.08 35.70
C LYS A 281 -17.27 12.32 34.80
N MET A 282 -17.19 13.27 33.87
CA MET A 282 -18.29 13.60 32.98
C MET A 282 -18.36 12.58 31.83
N PRO A 283 -19.56 12.24 31.33
CA PRO A 283 -19.67 11.46 30.10
C PRO A 283 -18.95 12.17 28.95
N TYR A 284 -18.12 11.45 28.21
CA TYR A 284 -17.39 11.97 27.06
C TYR A 284 -17.45 10.99 25.90
N VAL A 285 -17.30 11.51 24.68
CA VAL A 285 -17.11 10.70 23.48
C VAL A 285 -15.64 10.81 23.08
N TYR A 286 -14.96 9.66 23.02
CA TYR A 286 -13.58 9.61 22.59
C TYR A 286 -13.48 9.47 21.08
N PHE A 287 -12.89 10.47 20.42
CA PHE A 287 -12.55 10.44 19.00
C PHE A 287 -11.05 10.21 18.84
N PRO A 288 -10.60 8.95 18.61
CA PRO A 288 -9.19 8.71 18.36
C PRO A 288 -8.76 9.40 17.07
N LEU A 289 -7.68 10.17 17.14
CA LEU A 289 -7.02 10.66 15.93
C LEU A 289 -6.41 9.47 15.18
N ALA A 290 -6.64 9.43 13.88
CA ALA A 290 -6.01 8.45 13.01
C ALA A 290 -4.50 8.73 12.87
N VAL A 291 -3.73 7.68 12.63
CA VAL A 291 -2.29 7.81 12.37
C VAL A 291 -2.10 8.35 10.95
N ASP A 292 -1.31 9.42 10.84
CA ASP A 292 -0.99 10.04 9.56
C ASP A 292 -0.04 9.16 8.74
N MET A 293 -0.04 9.33 7.41
CA MET A 293 0.67 8.49 6.42
C MET A 293 0.10 7.06 6.19
N GLU A 294 -1.11 6.79 6.70
CA GLU A 294 -1.80 5.51 6.50
C GLU A 294 -2.98 5.62 5.51
N ARG A 295 -3.27 4.51 4.83
CA ARG A 295 -4.34 4.42 3.81
C ARG A 295 -5.71 4.90 4.31
N ASN A 296 -6.03 4.63 5.57
CA ASN A 296 -7.32 5.00 6.16
C ASN A 296 -7.55 6.53 6.24
N VAL A 297 -6.49 7.32 6.27
CA VAL A 297 -6.59 8.78 6.24
C VAL A 297 -6.35 9.28 4.83
N LEU A 298 -5.29 8.81 4.20
CA LEU A 298 -4.88 9.31 2.89
C LEU A 298 -5.86 8.92 1.78
N ILE A 299 -6.34 7.67 1.74
CA ILE A 299 -7.15 7.17 0.62
C ILE A 299 -8.63 7.04 1.02
N ASP A 300 -8.93 6.48 2.19
CA ASP A 300 -10.33 6.28 2.63
C ASP A 300 -11.00 7.59 3.09
N ALA A 301 -10.23 8.57 3.53
CA ALA A 301 -10.73 9.83 4.09
C ALA A 301 -9.87 11.06 3.69
N PRO A 302 -9.60 11.27 2.39
CA PRO A 302 -8.57 12.21 1.90
C PRO A 302 -8.80 13.67 2.33
N PHE A 303 -10.08 14.06 2.49
CA PHE A 303 -10.48 15.40 2.93
C PHE A 303 -10.45 15.59 4.45
N TYR A 304 -10.09 14.55 5.21
CA TYR A 304 -9.91 14.57 6.66
C TYR A 304 -8.43 14.49 7.05
N THR A 305 -7.55 14.85 6.12
CA THR A 305 -6.12 15.08 6.38
C THR A 305 -5.94 16.51 6.92
N ASN A 306 -5.27 16.67 8.07
CA ASN A 306 -5.07 17.97 8.75
C ASN A 306 -4.05 18.85 8.06
#